data_AF-Q76CT1-F1
#
_entry.id   AF-Q76CT1-F1
#
_cell.length_a   1.000
_cell.length_b   1.000
_cell.length_c   1.000
_cell.angle_alpha   90.00
_cell.angle_beta   90.00
_cell.angle_gamma   90.00
#
_symmetry.space_group_name_H-M   'P 1'
#
loop_
_entity.id
_entity.type
_entity.pdbx_description
1 polymer ?
#
loop_
_entity_poly.entity_id
_entity_poly.type
_entity_poly.pdbx_seq_one_letter_code
_entity_poly.pdbx_strand_id
1 'polypeptide(L)'
;SFRLDLDKLATRYRELAREVHPDRFADASEREQRVALEKSAALNDAYQTLRSAPRRARYLLAISGHEVPQEVTVHDPDFLLQQMQWREELEELQDEADLDGVGVFKKRLKAAQDTLNEDFAACWDAPGERDKAERLMRRMQFLDKLAQEVRQLEERLDD
;
A
#
# COMPACT_ATOMS: atom_id res chain seq x y z
N SER A 1 -16.32 -0.41 -0.53
CA SER A 1 -15.85 -1.21 0.61
C SER A 1 -14.33 -1.23 0.60
N PHE A 2 -13.70 -1.10 1.77
CA PHE A 2 -12.24 -1.21 1.92
C PHE A 2 -11.74 -2.67 2.01
N ARG A 3 -12.52 -3.57 2.63
CA ARG A 3 -12.18 -5.00 2.71
C ARG A 3 -12.32 -5.63 1.33
N LEU A 4 -11.26 -6.27 0.87
CA LEU A 4 -11.15 -6.83 -0.47
C LEU A 4 -10.50 -8.21 -0.42
N ASP A 5 -11.08 -9.15 -1.15
CA ASP A 5 -10.51 -10.47 -1.41
C ASP A 5 -9.38 -10.33 -2.45
N LEU A 6 -8.14 -10.42 -1.98
CA LEU A 6 -6.95 -10.22 -2.82
C LEU A 6 -6.73 -11.34 -3.84
N ASP A 7 -7.22 -12.56 -3.56
CA ASP A 7 -7.11 -13.69 -4.48
C ASP A 7 -8.08 -13.52 -5.65
N LYS A 8 -9.32 -13.07 -5.37
CA LYS A 8 -10.27 -12.68 -6.42
C LYS A 8 -9.75 -11.49 -7.22
N LEU A 9 -9.18 -10.48 -6.57
CA LEU A 9 -8.56 -9.35 -7.26
C LEU A 9 -7.45 -9.82 -8.22
N ALA A 10 -6.52 -10.65 -7.75
CA ALA A 10 -5.42 -11.16 -8.56
C ALA A 10 -5.90 -12.05 -9.72
N THR A 11 -6.96 -12.83 -9.51
CA THR A 11 -7.60 -13.63 -10.56
C THR A 11 -8.21 -12.73 -11.62
N ARG A 12 -9.00 -11.73 -11.20
CA ARG A 12 -9.65 -10.80 -12.13
C ARG A 12 -8.66 -9.95 -12.91
N TYR A 13 -7.58 -9.51 -12.27
CA TYR A 13 -6.49 -8.81 -12.93
C TYR A 13 -5.86 -9.67 -14.05
N ARG A 14 -5.54 -10.94 -13.76
CA ARG A 14 -4.94 -11.84 -14.75
C ARG A 14 -5.85 -12.10 -15.96
N GLU A 15 -7.16 -12.22 -15.73
CA GLU A 15 -8.14 -12.34 -16.82
C GLU A 15 -8.12 -11.10 -17.73
N LEU A 16 -8.27 -9.91 -17.14
CA LEU A 16 -8.33 -8.66 -17.88
C LEU A 16 -6.99 -8.32 -18.56
N ALA A 17 -5.87 -8.62 -17.91
CA ALA A 17 -4.54 -8.36 -18.45
C ALA A 17 -4.28 -9.15 -19.74
N ARG A 18 -4.83 -10.38 -19.83
CA ARG A 18 -4.78 -11.17 -21.07
C ARG A 18 -5.59 -10.55 -22.20
N GLU A 19 -6.64 -9.78 -21.92
CA GLU A 19 -7.47 -9.16 -22.98
C GLU A 19 -6.79 -7.92 -23.57
N VAL A 20 -6.02 -7.19 -22.76
CA VAL A 20 -5.40 -5.92 -23.13
C VAL A 20 -3.89 -6.00 -23.37
N HIS A 21 -3.32 -7.22 -23.36
CA HIS A 21 -1.87 -7.41 -23.50
C HIS A 21 -1.35 -6.88 -24.85
N PRO A 22 -0.27 -6.07 -24.87
CA PRO A 22 0.29 -5.51 -26.10
C PRO A 22 0.57 -6.54 -27.20
N ASP A 23 1.07 -7.73 -26.84
CA ASP A 23 1.37 -8.81 -27.80
C ASP A 23 0.15 -9.24 -28.63
N ARG A 24 -1.07 -9.09 -28.12
CA ARG A 24 -2.29 -9.43 -28.88
C ARG A 24 -2.61 -8.44 -29.99
N PHE A 25 -1.98 -7.27 -29.93
CA PHE A 25 -2.18 -6.17 -30.87
C PHE A 25 -0.91 -5.90 -31.68
N ALA A 26 0.11 -6.77 -31.62
CA ALA A 26 1.38 -6.58 -32.33
C ALA A 26 1.21 -6.40 -33.85
N ASP A 27 0.24 -7.10 -34.45
CA ASP A 27 -0.11 -6.99 -35.87
C ASP A 27 -1.25 -5.99 -36.15
N ALA A 28 -1.77 -5.31 -35.11
CA ALA A 28 -2.84 -4.33 -35.24
C ALA A 28 -2.32 -2.97 -35.73
N SER A 29 -3.23 -2.05 -36.06
CA SER A 29 -2.84 -0.69 -36.42
C SER A 29 -2.15 0.03 -35.26
N GLU A 30 -1.31 1.03 -35.54
CA GLU A 30 -0.64 1.85 -34.52
C GLU A 30 -1.62 2.45 -33.51
N ARG A 31 -2.82 2.84 -33.98
CA ARG A 31 -3.89 3.35 -33.12
C ARG A 31 -4.35 2.29 -32.12
N GLU A 32 -4.55 1.06 -32.57
CA GLU A 32 -5.00 -0.05 -31.71
C GLU A 32 -3.91 -0.47 -30.73
N GLN A 33 -2.65 -0.52 -31.17
CA GLN A 33 -1.50 -0.77 -30.29
C GLN A 33 -1.41 0.26 -29.16
N ARG A 34 -1.56 1.55 -29.50
CA ARG A 34 -1.57 2.63 -28.50
C ARG A 34 -2.72 2.49 -27.50
N VAL A 35 -3.93 2.20 -27.97
CA VAL A 35 -5.09 1.98 -27.10
C VAL A 35 -4.88 0.77 -26.19
N ALA A 36 -4.27 -0.31 -26.69
CA ALA A 36 -3.95 -1.49 -25.87
C ALA A 36 -2.94 -1.14 -24.77
N LEU A 37 -1.90 -0.37 -25.10
CA LEU A 37 -0.91 0.10 -24.13
C LEU A 37 -1.54 0.97 -23.04
N GLU A 38 -2.36 1.95 -23.42
CA GLU A 38 -3.09 2.82 -22.49
C GLU A 38 -3.99 2.01 -21.54
N LYS A 39 -4.71 1.02 -22.08
CA LYS A 39 -5.57 0.12 -21.28
C LYS A 39 -4.77 -0.78 -20.34
N SER A 40 -3.65 -1.33 -20.81
CA SER A 40 -2.76 -2.16 -19.99
C SER A 40 -2.19 -1.37 -18.82
N ALA A 41 -1.74 -0.13 -19.08
CA ALA A 41 -1.25 0.77 -18.04
C ALA A 41 -2.34 1.10 -17.01
N ALA A 42 -3.53 1.49 -17.48
CA ALA A 42 -4.68 1.78 -16.60
C ALA A 42 -5.10 0.57 -15.75
N LEU A 43 -5.08 -0.63 -16.32
CA LEU A 43 -5.41 -1.86 -15.60
C LEU A 43 -4.37 -2.16 -14.51
N ASN A 44 -3.08 -2.02 -14.82
CA ASN A 44 -2.02 -2.21 -13.83
C ASN A 44 -2.15 -1.18 -12.70
N ASP A 45 -2.37 0.09 -13.01
CA ASP A 45 -2.55 1.13 -11.99
C ASP A 45 -3.75 0.86 -11.09
N ALA A 46 -4.88 0.42 -11.66
CA ALA A 46 -6.05 0.00 -10.89
C ALA A 46 -5.70 -1.18 -9.97
N TYR A 47 -5.01 -2.20 -10.48
CA TYR A 47 -4.61 -3.36 -9.69
C TYR A 47 -3.66 -2.99 -8.54
N GLN A 48 -2.62 -2.20 -8.81
CA GLN A 48 -1.66 -1.77 -7.78
C GLN A 48 -2.34 -0.90 -6.70
N THR A 49 -3.27 -0.04 -7.11
CA THR A 49 -4.06 0.79 -6.21
C THR A 49 -4.97 -0.05 -5.33
N LEU A 50 -5.67 -1.03 -5.92
CA LEU A 50 -6.60 -1.88 -5.19
C LEU A 50 -5.90 -2.96 -4.36
N ARG A 51 -4.68 -3.37 -4.70
CA ARG A 51 -3.93 -4.37 -3.93
C ARG A 51 -3.35 -3.79 -2.64
N SER A 52 -2.73 -2.61 -2.73
CA SER A 52 -2.12 -1.93 -1.58
C SER A 52 -3.19 -1.30 -0.68
N ALA A 53 -3.21 -1.68 0.60
CA ALA A 53 -4.14 -1.13 1.58
C ALA A 53 -4.09 0.41 1.69
N PRO A 54 -2.92 1.07 1.88
CA PRO A 54 -2.87 2.54 1.94
C PRO A 54 -3.31 3.20 0.63
N ARG A 55 -2.95 2.65 -0.53
CA ARG A 55 -3.39 3.20 -1.83
C ARG A 55 -4.91 3.06 -2.01
N ARG A 56 -5.47 1.92 -1.61
CA ARG A 56 -6.91 1.66 -1.63
C ARG A 56 -7.66 2.58 -0.67
N ALA A 57 -7.15 2.78 0.54
CA ALA A 57 -7.71 3.70 1.52
C ALA A 57 -7.77 5.13 0.96
N ARG A 58 -6.64 5.63 0.43
CA ARG A 58 -6.56 6.96 -0.20
C ARG A 58 -7.54 7.10 -1.37
N TYR A 59 -7.61 6.10 -2.25
CA TYR A 59 -8.53 6.10 -3.38
C TYR A 59 -10.00 6.16 -2.93
N LEU A 60 -10.39 5.38 -1.93
CA LEU A 60 -11.75 5.37 -1.38
C LEU A 60 -12.13 6.72 -0.76
N LEU A 61 -11.21 7.36 -0.03
CA LEU A 61 -11.44 8.70 0.51
C LEU A 61 -11.64 9.71 -0.62
N ALA A 62 -10.79 9.67 -1.65
CA ALA A 62 -10.84 10.56 -2.81
C ALA A 62 -12.18 10.48 -3.55
N ILE A 63 -12.66 9.27 -3.88
CA ILE A 63 -13.95 9.10 -4.57
C ILE A 63 -15.16 9.43 -3.68
N SER A 64 -14.98 9.51 -2.36
CA SER A 64 -16.02 9.90 -1.41
C SER A 64 -16.13 11.42 -1.24
N GLY A 65 -15.45 12.19 -2.09
CA GLY A 65 -15.46 13.66 -2.07
C GLY A 65 -14.48 14.28 -1.07
N HIS A 66 -13.52 13.51 -0.56
CA HIS A 66 -12.47 14.03 0.31
C HIS A 66 -11.24 14.34 -0.53
N GLU A 67 -10.90 15.61 -0.67
CA GLU A 67 -9.60 16.00 -1.18
C GLU A 67 -8.56 15.64 -0.12
N VAL A 68 -7.76 14.61 -0.40
CA VAL A 68 -6.67 14.19 0.50
C VAL A 68 -5.39 14.76 -0.07
N PRO A 69 -4.81 15.83 0.52
CA PRO A 69 -3.57 16.39 0.02
C PRO A 69 -2.47 15.33 0.04
N GLN A 70 -1.51 15.47 -0.87
CA GLN A 70 -0.43 14.48 -1.02
C GLN A 70 0.58 14.57 0.14
N GLU A 71 0.74 15.77 0.71
CA GLU A 71 1.61 16.05 1.85
C GLU A 71 0.81 16.76 2.93
N VAL A 72 0.55 16.05 4.04
CA VAL A 72 0.18 16.67 5.31
C VAL A 72 0.85 15.86 6.40
N THR A 73 1.61 16.54 7.23
CA THR A 73 2.21 16.00 8.45
C THR A 73 1.16 15.27 9.28
N VAL A 74 1.48 14.08 9.77
CA VAL A 74 0.63 13.40 10.75
C VAL A 74 0.75 14.19 12.05
N HIS A 75 -0.33 14.88 12.45
CA HIS A 75 -0.41 15.56 13.74
C HIS A 75 -0.72 14.56 14.85
N ASP A 76 0.26 13.72 15.18
CA ASP A 76 0.10 12.61 16.10
C ASP A 76 1.42 12.28 16.81
N PRO A 77 1.68 12.93 17.96
CA PRO A 77 2.95 12.81 18.66
C PRO A 77 3.29 11.37 19.06
N ASP A 78 2.30 10.61 19.54
CA ASP A 78 2.51 9.24 19.99
C ASP A 78 2.91 8.32 18.82
N PHE A 79 2.25 8.49 17.67
CA PHE A 79 2.62 7.76 16.45
C PHE A 79 4.01 8.14 15.96
N LEU A 80 4.36 9.43 15.94
CA LEU A 80 5.68 9.87 15.51
C LEU A 80 6.79 9.35 16.42
N LEU A 81 6.57 9.33 17.73
CA LEU A 81 7.50 8.74 18.69
C LEU A 81 7.69 7.23 18.43
N GLN A 82 6.59 6.51 18.21
CA GLN A 82 6.66 5.08 17.85
C GLN A 82 7.44 4.85 16.55
N GLN A 83 7.26 5.72 15.53
CA GLN A 83 8.03 5.63 14.28
C GLN A 83 9.53 5.85 14.50
N MET A 84 9.92 6.76 15.40
CA MET A 84 11.33 6.97 15.74
C MET A 84 11.91 5.72 16.42
N GLN A 85 11.24 5.18 17.44
CA GLN A 85 11.67 3.97 18.14
C GLN A 85 11.84 2.77 17.19
N TRP A 86 10.93 2.62 16.23
CA TRP A 86 11.03 1.57 15.22
C TRP A 86 12.20 1.76 14.26
N ARG A 87 12.60 2.99 13.97
CA ARG A 87 13.78 3.26 13.15
C ARG A 87 15.07 3.00 13.92
N GLU A 88 15.12 3.42 15.19
CA GLU A 88 16.23 3.12 16.09
C GLU A 88 16.44 1.60 16.21
N GLU A 89 15.35 0.84 16.43
CA GLU A 89 15.43 -0.63 16.49
C GLU A 89 15.91 -1.26 15.16
N LEU A 90 15.52 -0.71 14.00
CA LEU A 90 16.04 -1.20 12.72
C LEU A 90 17.51 -0.88 12.50
N GLU A 91 17.98 0.26 13.00
CA GLU A 91 19.41 0.61 12.99
C GLU A 91 20.20 -0.37 13.87
N GLU A 92 19.70 -0.68 15.07
CA GLU A 92 20.30 -1.69 15.95
C GLU A 92 20.35 -3.08 15.29
N LEU A 93 19.23 -3.55 14.72
CA LEU A 93 19.19 -4.83 14.00
C LEU A 93 20.16 -4.87 12.81
N GLN A 94 20.34 -3.74 12.13
CA GLN A 94 21.32 -3.63 11.05
C GLN A 94 22.76 -3.72 11.58
N ASP A 95 23.08 -3.00 12.63
CA ASP A 95 24.43 -2.96 13.22
C ASP A 95 24.83 -4.33 13.80
N GLU A 96 23.87 -5.06 14.34
CA GLU A 96 24.06 -6.42 14.87
C GLU A 96 23.99 -7.51 13.80
N ALA A 97 23.61 -7.16 12.55
CA ALA A 97 23.31 -8.09 11.47
C ALA A 97 22.32 -9.22 11.88
N ASP A 98 21.30 -8.86 12.67
CA ASP A 98 20.36 -9.82 13.25
C ASP A 98 19.16 -10.08 12.33
N LEU A 99 19.32 -11.05 11.42
CA LEU A 99 18.25 -11.51 10.52
C LEU A 99 17.03 -12.09 11.27
N ASP A 100 17.23 -12.80 12.37
CA ASP A 100 16.14 -13.38 13.16
C ASP A 100 15.32 -12.27 13.83
N GLY A 101 16.02 -11.25 14.36
CA GLY A 101 15.42 -10.03 14.90
C GLY A 101 14.63 -9.25 13.86
N VAL A 102 15.15 -9.12 12.62
CA VAL A 102 14.39 -8.54 11.48
C VAL A 102 13.11 -9.35 11.21
N GLY A 103 13.18 -10.68 11.27
CA GLY A 103 12.01 -11.56 11.14
C GLY A 103 10.94 -11.32 12.23
N VAL A 104 11.36 -11.07 13.48
CA VAL A 104 10.48 -10.71 14.60
C VAL A 104 9.87 -9.32 14.38
N PHE A 105 10.69 -8.34 13.99
CA PHE A 105 10.26 -6.98 13.69
C PHE A 105 9.18 -6.97 12.61
N LYS A 106 9.39 -7.70 11.51
CA LYS A 106 8.42 -7.83 10.41
C LYS A 106 7.05 -8.32 10.88
N LYS A 107 7.01 -9.30 11.78
CA LYS A 107 5.76 -9.82 12.34
C LYS A 107 5.03 -8.76 13.16
N ARG A 108 5.76 -8.00 13.98
CA ARG A 108 5.20 -6.90 14.78
C ARG A 108 4.68 -5.76 13.89
N LEU A 109 5.43 -5.38 12.88
CA LEU A 109 5.02 -4.38 11.89
C LEU A 109 3.76 -4.82 11.13
N LYS A 110 3.69 -6.09 10.72
CA LYS A 110 2.51 -6.65 10.04
C LYS A 110 1.27 -6.61 10.94
N ALA A 111 1.41 -6.96 12.22
CA ALA A 111 0.31 -6.88 13.17
C ALA A 111 -0.20 -5.43 13.33
N ALA A 112 0.71 -4.45 13.40
CA ALA A 112 0.32 -3.04 13.46
C ALA A 112 -0.38 -2.55 12.19
N GLN A 113 0.07 -3.00 11.01
CA GLN A 113 -0.61 -2.72 9.74
C GLN A 113 -2.02 -3.32 9.72
N ASP A 114 -2.21 -4.53 10.24
CA ASP A 114 -3.52 -5.18 10.31
C ASP A 114 -4.48 -4.46 11.25
N THR A 115 -4.00 -4.00 12.40
CA THR A 115 -4.80 -3.16 13.31
C THR A 115 -5.26 -1.87 12.62
N LEU A 116 -4.34 -1.15 11.95
CA LEU A 116 -4.71 0.05 11.20
C LEU A 116 -5.74 -0.25 10.09
N ASN A 117 -5.59 -1.38 9.41
CA ASN A 117 -6.52 -1.81 8.37
C ASN A 117 -7.93 -2.05 8.93
N GLU A 118 -8.06 -2.71 10.07
CA GLU A 118 -9.36 -2.93 10.71
C GLU A 118 -9.97 -1.63 11.25
N ASP A 119 -9.17 -0.78 11.89
CA ASP A 119 -9.63 0.53 12.40
C ASP A 119 -10.16 1.41 11.26
N PHE A 120 -9.43 1.47 10.14
CA PHE A 120 -9.87 2.22 8.97
C PHE A 120 -11.12 1.60 8.34
N ALA A 121 -11.16 0.26 8.19
CA ALA A 121 -12.31 -0.45 7.65
C ALA A 121 -13.59 -0.17 8.45
N ALA A 122 -13.47 0.07 9.75
CA ALA A 122 -14.58 0.35 10.65
C ALA A 122 -15.13 1.78 10.53
N CYS A 123 -14.33 2.76 10.09
CA CYS A 123 -14.74 4.17 10.13
C CYS A 123 -14.67 4.95 8.82
N TRP A 124 -14.07 4.40 7.75
CA TRP A 124 -13.74 5.19 6.55
C TRP A 124 -14.95 5.81 5.83
N ASP A 125 -16.12 5.19 5.92
CA ASP A 125 -17.38 5.65 5.32
C ASP A 125 -18.38 6.18 6.35
N ALA A 126 -17.99 6.25 7.63
CA ALA A 126 -18.84 6.74 8.70
C ALA A 126 -18.98 8.27 8.64
N PRO A 127 -20.22 8.81 8.57
CA PRO A 127 -20.43 10.25 8.63
C PRO A 127 -19.87 10.83 9.94
N GLY A 128 -18.98 11.82 9.84
CA GLY A 128 -18.36 12.48 11.00
C GLY A 128 -17.01 11.90 11.46
N GLU A 129 -16.57 10.74 10.95
CA GLU A 129 -15.25 10.17 11.27
C GLU A 129 -14.17 10.46 10.21
N ARG A 130 -14.40 11.48 9.37
CA ARG A 130 -13.53 11.83 8.23
C ARG A 130 -12.07 12.06 8.65
N ASP A 131 -11.85 12.92 9.64
CA ASP A 131 -10.50 13.24 10.10
C ASP A 131 -9.79 12.01 10.68
N LYS A 132 -10.54 11.11 11.31
CA LYS A 132 -10.01 9.85 11.85
C LYS A 132 -9.60 8.90 10.72
N ALA A 133 -10.46 8.71 9.72
CA ALA A 133 -10.16 7.90 8.55
C ALA A 133 -8.94 8.42 7.80
N GLU A 134 -8.82 9.74 7.65
CA GLU A 134 -7.68 10.37 7.00
C GLU A 134 -6.39 10.18 7.82
N ARG A 135 -6.44 10.36 9.15
CA ARG A 135 -5.30 10.06 10.03
C ARG A 135 -4.85 8.60 9.93
N LEU A 136 -5.77 7.64 9.96
CA LEU A 136 -5.47 6.21 9.83
C LEU A 136 -4.83 5.89 8.47
N MET A 137 -5.38 6.43 7.38
CA MET A 137 -4.82 6.27 6.04
C MET A 137 -3.37 6.81 5.98
N ARG A 138 -3.09 7.97 6.58
CA ARG A 138 -1.72 8.50 6.66
C ARG A 138 -0.81 7.57 7.46
N ARG A 139 -1.22 7.11 8.64
CA ARG A 139 -0.44 6.15 9.45
C ARG A 139 -0.11 4.88 8.63
N MET A 140 -1.04 4.37 7.82
CA MET A 140 -0.78 3.24 6.92
C MET A 140 0.32 3.54 5.90
N GLN A 141 0.37 4.74 5.33
CA GLN A 141 1.42 5.13 4.38
C GLN A 141 2.82 5.11 5.03
N PHE A 142 2.92 5.58 6.28
CA PHE A 142 4.17 5.51 7.05
C PHE A 142 4.60 4.06 7.29
N LEU A 143 3.66 3.19 7.69
CA LEU A 143 3.98 1.77 7.94
C LEU A 143 4.32 1.02 6.65
N ASP A 144 3.74 1.38 5.52
CA ASP A 144 4.07 0.79 4.22
C ASP A 144 5.49 1.19 3.79
N LYS A 145 5.90 2.44 4.01
CA LYS A 145 7.27 2.90 3.78
C LYS A 145 8.26 2.17 4.69
N LEU A 146 7.96 2.07 5.98
CA LEU A 146 8.80 1.31 6.90
C LEU A 146 8.92 -0.16 6.49
N ALA A 147 7.83 -0.79 6.04
CA ALA A 147 7.88 -2.17 5.55
C ALA A 147 8.77 -2.33 4.31
N GLN A 148 8.90 -1.29 3.47
CA GLN A 148 9.86 -1.29 2.35
C GLN A 148 11.30 -1.23 2.86
N GLU A 149 11.58 -0.35 3.82
CA GLU A 149 12.91 -0.22 4.44
C GLU A 149 13.34 -1.52 5.13
N VAL A 150 12.43 -2.20 5.83
CA VAL A 150 12.69 -3.50 6.47
C VAL A 150 13.04 -4.58 5.44
N ARG A 151 12.32 -4.63 4.30
CA ARG A 151 12.64 -5.58 3.22
C ARG A 151 14.02 -5.33 2.63
N GLN A 152 14.38 -4.06 2.42
CA GLN A 152 15.71 -3.68 1.95
C GLN A 152 16.81 -4.01 2.96
N LEU A 153 16.52 -3.94 4.26
CA LEU A 153 17.46 -4.38 5.29
C LEU A 153 17.64 -5.91 5.26
N GLU A 154 16.54 -6.65 5.23
CA GLU A 154 16.57 -8.13 5.14
C GLU A 154 17.36 -8.61 3.91
N GLU A 155 17.06 -8.07 2.72
CA GLU A 155 17.79 -8.39 1.49
C GLU A 155 19.30 -8.12 1.60
N ARG A 156 19.70 -7.02 2.26
CA ARG A 156 21.13 -6.68 2.46
C ARG A 156 21.86 -7.58 3.46
N LEU A 157 21.13 -8.16 4.41
CA LEU A 157 21.70 -9.04 5.44
C LEU A 157 21.75 -10.50 4.98
N ASP A 158 20.86 -10.88 4.04
CA ASP A 158 20.83 -12.20 3.42
C ASP A 158 21.91 -12.39 2.33
N ASP A 159 22.38 -11.29 1.72
CA ASP A 159 23.44 -11.24 0.68
C ASP A 159 24.88 -11.34 1.25
#